data_AF-A0A7U9KSN3-F1
#
_entry.id   AF-A0A7U9KSN3-F1
#
_cell.length_a   1.000
_cell.length_b   1.000
_cell.length_c   1.000
_cell.angle_alpha   90.00
_cell.angle_beta   90.00
_cell.angle_gamma   90.00
#
_symmetry.space_group_name_H-M   'P 1'
#
loop_
_entity.id
_entity.type
_entity.pdbx_description
1 polymer ?
#
loop_
_entity_poly.entity_id
_entity_poly.type
_entity_poly.pdbx_seq_one_letter_code
_entity_poly.pdbx_strand_id
1 'polypeptide(L)'
;MTATQPIRTPDLRPVEAPRFDHLLHCVPDVAAAVRDYTAAGLPAHTNPVHEGFQNGAWRLDDRYVEILTVVDPETYALSAFGRATAQWQARIDALLAAGGGPLNFAVHVADSAATAERLRRAGHGTDVHDFSFLEGRVTFQEVMLTGSGVPPWAPFFITVRADPALRREHEASGRVDRGAFDLAGFLVETPDPHGAAAWLGALTGVPVDAGGTVVPLEGGRVHFAAGPADRITTLLLAGDRPPHTEIAGLRVRGAEAPPSP
;
A
#
# COMPACT_ATOMS: atom_id res chain seq x y z
N MET A 1 -9.18 -24.47 -50.72
CA MET A 1 -8.07 -24.24 -49.79
C MET A 1 -8.41 -23.04 -48.92
N THR A 2 -9.08 -23.28 -47.80
CA THR A 2 -9.48 -22.25 -46.83
C THR A 2 -8.33 -22.06 -45.84
N ALA A 3 -7.73 -20.87 -45.84
CA ALA A 3 -6.68 -20.52 -44.91
C ALA A 3 -7.28 -20.33 -43.51
N THR A 4 -6.92 -21.21 -42.59
CA THR A 4 -7.23 -21.08 -41.16
C THR A 4 -6.46 -19.88 -40.62
N GLN A 5 -7.15 -18.82 -40.22
CA GLN A 5 -6.52 -17.72 -39.49
C GLN A 5 -6.01 -18.24 -38.14
N PRO A 6 -4.79 -17.85 -37.70
CA PRO A 6 -4.31 -18.18 -36.38
C PRO A 6 -5.21 -17.53 -35.33
N ILE A 7 -5.63 -18.33 -34.34
CA ILE A 7 -6.33 -17.85 -33.15
C ILE A 7 -5.40 -16.83 -32.47
N ARG A 8 -5.79 -15.55 -32.48
CA ARG A 8 -5.11 -14.53 -31.70
C ARG A 8 -5.34 -14.87 -30.23
N THR A 9 -4.30 -15.33 -29.55
CA THR A 9 -4.28 -15.36 -28.08
C THR A 9 -4.53 -13.92 -27.61
N PRO A 10 -5.54 -13.65 -26.79
CA PRO A 10 -5.73 -12.30 -26.26
C PRO A 10 -4.46 -11.88 -25.52
N ASP A 11 -4.01 -10.67 -25.80
CA ASP A 11 -2.95 -10.04 -25.03
C ASP A 11 -3.43 -9.92 -23.58
N LEU A 12 -2.86 -10.72 -22.69
CA LEU A 12 -3.22 -10.77 -21.27
C LEU A 12 -2.57 -9.62 -20.47
N ARG A 13 -1.85 -8.70 -21.13
CA ARG A 13 -1.33 -7.50 -20.48
C ARG A 13 -2.52 -6.66 -19.97
N PRO A 14 -2.49 -6.21 -18.71
CA PRO A 14 -3.53 -5.33 -18.21
C PRO A 14 -3.65 -4.10 -19.11
N VAL A 15 -4.88 -3.70 -19.43
CA VAL A 15 -5.20 -2.36 -19.96
C VAL A 15 -5.11 -1.30 -18.86
N GLU A 16 -4.81 -1.73 -17.64
CA GLU A 16 -4.68 -0.91 -16.44
C GLU A 16 -3.23 -0.42 -16.25
N ALA A 17 -3.08 0.75 -15.62
CA ALA A 17 -1.81 1.26 -15.14
C ALA A 17 -1.81 1.23 -13.59
N PRO A 18 -1.48 0.08 -12.97
CA PRO A 18 -1.41 -0.03 -11.53
C PRO A 18 -0.35 0.92 -10.97
N ARG A 19 -0.70 1.61 -9.88
CA ARG A 19 0.21 2.55 -9.21
C ARG A 19 0.19 2.34 -7.70
N PHE A 20 1.23 2.78 -7.02
CA PHE A 20 1.24 2.81 -5.57
C PHE A 20 0.16 3.77 -5.06
N ASP A 21 -0.64 3.33 -4.08
CA ASP A 21 -1.65 4.17 -3.42
C ASP A 21 -1.13 4.58 -2.04
N HIS A 22 -1.05 3.64 -1.10
CA HIS A 22 -0.55 3.94 0.24
C HIS A 22 0.10 2.75 0.92
N LEU A 23 0.90 3.03 1.96
CA LEU A 23 1.47 2.04 2.86
C LEU A 23 0.76 2.11 4.20
N LEU A 24 0.37 0.96 4.74
CA LEU A 24 -0.23 0.82 6.06
C LEU A 24 0.86 0.65 7.13
N HIS A 25 0.90 1.55 8.10
CA HIS A 25 1.82 1.55 9.23
C HIS A 25 1.04 1.43 10.54
N CYS A 26 1.02 0.23 11.12
CA CYS A 26 0.37 -0.03 12.39
C CYS A 26 1.22 0.47 13.55
N VAL A 27 0.64 1.30 14.42
CA VAL A 27 1.36 1.89 15.56
C VAL A 27 0.54 1.78 16.85
N PRO A 28 1.15 1.72 18.04
CA PRO A 28 0.42 1.72 19.31
C PRO A 28 -0.32 3.04 19.61
N ASP A 29 0.21 4.17 19.14
CA ASP A 29 -0.35 5.50 19.34
C ASP A 29 -0.14 6.35 18.07
N VAL A 30 -1.23 6.66 17.38
CA VAL A 30 -1.22 7.45 16.13
C VAL A 30 -0.73 8.87 16.37
N ALA A 31 -1.14 9.51 17.47
CA ALA A 31 -0.73 10.88 17.75
C ALA A 31 0.77 10.96 18.08
N ALA A 32 1.32 9.95 18.76
CA ALA A 32 2.77 9.85 18.98
C ALA A 32 3.52 9.65 17.66
N ALA A 33 3.11 8.67 16.84
CA ALA A 33 3.76 8.43 15.56
C ALA A 33 3.69 9.66 14.63
N VAL A 34 2.57 10.38 14.59
CA VAL A 34 2.43 11.64 13.81
C VAL A 34 3.45 12.70 14.24
N ARG A 35 3.73 12.82 15.55
CA ARG A 35 4.79 13.71 16.05
C ARG A 35 6.17 13.26 15.57
N ASP A 36 6.44 11.96 15.59
CA ASP A 36 7.73 11.41 15.14
C ASP A 36 7.94 11.59 13.64
N TYR A 37 6.91 11.38 12.82
CA TYR A 37 6.92 11.70 11.38
C TYR A 37 7.23 13.18 11.15
N THR A 38 6.51 14.06 11.85
CA THR A 38 6.71 15.51 11.74
C THR A 38 8.12 15.93 12.16
N ALA A 39 8.65 15.35 13.24
CA ALA A 39 10.02 15.58 13.71
C ALA A 39 11.09 15.08 12.71
N ALA A 40 10.78 14.03 11.94
CA ALA A 40 11.60 13.54 10.84
C ALA A 40 11.49 14.39 9.56
N GLY A 41 10.68 15.46 9.55
CA GLY A 41 10.46 16.31 8.38
C GLY A 41 9.44 15.75 7.39
N LEU A 42 8.56 14.84 7.84
CA LEU A 42 7.46 14.25 7.09
C LEU A 42 6.13 14.76 7.68
N PRO A 43 5.55 15.85 7.14
CA PRO A 43 4.37 16.47 7.74
C PRO A 43 3.19 15.49 7.82
N ALA A 44 2.77 15.15 9.02
CA ALA A 44 1.68 14.20 9.23
C ALA A 44 0.55 14.83 10.05
N HIS A 45 -0.64 14.27 9.91
CA HIS A 45 -1.81 14.67 10.69
C HIS A 45 -2.51 13.46 11.29
N THR A 46 -3.29 13.70 12.34
CA THR A 46 -4.15 12.71 12.99
C THR A 46 -5.61 12.98 12.61
N ASN A 47 -6.37 11.93 12.31
CA ASN A 47 -7.81 12.02 12.16
C ASN A 47 -8.53 11.64 13.47
N PRO A 48 -9.80 12.05 13.64
CA PRO A 48 -10.64 11.56 14.72
C PRO A 48 -10.80 10.03 14.67
N VAL A 49 -11.09 9.44 15.83
CA VAL A 49 -11.51 8.04 15.92
C VAL A 49 -12.77 7.83 15.09
N HIS A 50 -12.79 6.74 14.31
CA HIS A 50 -13.93 6.33 13.51
C HIS A 50 -14.09 4.81 13.62
N GLU A 51 -15.29 4.32 13.92
CA GLU A 51 -15.60 2.88 13.95
C GLU A 51 -14.57 2.00 14.68
N GLY A 52 -14.06 2.47 15.83
CA GLY A 52 -13.12 1.72 16.67
C GLY A 52 -11.67 1.69 16.18
N PHE A 53 -11.32 2.44 15.14
CA PHE A 53 -9.92 2.70 14.75
C PHE A 53 -9.61 4.19 14.74
N GLN A 54 -8.32 4.51 14.86
CA GLN A 54 -7.80 5.84 14.58
C GLN A 54 -6.78 5.72 13.47
N ASN A 55 -6.83 6.64 12.50
CA ASN A 55 -5.74 6.82 11.56
C ASN A 55 -5.20 8.25 11.56
N GLY A 56 -4.09 8.40 10.90
CA GLY A 56 -3.43 9.63 10.53
C GLY A 56 -2.69 9.38 9.22
N ALA A 57 -2.12 10.43 8.64
CA ALA A 57 -1.38 10.28 7.40
C ALA A 57 -0.26 11.31 7.25
N TRP A 58 0.87 10.85 6.72
CA TRP A 58 1.74 11.70 5.90
C TRP A 58 1.23 11.62 4.46
N ARG A 59 0.63 12.70 3.96
CA ARG A 59 -0.06 12.72 2.66
C ARG A 59 0.72 13.56 1.65
N LEU A 60 1.23 12.91 0.61
CA LEU A 60 2.09 13.51 -0.42
C LEU A 60 1.27 14.09 -1.58
N ASP A 61 0.21 13.39 -1.95
CA ASP A 61 -0.76 13.73 -3.00
C ASP A 61 -1.95 12.77 -2.89
N ASP A 62 -2.26 12.03 -3.96
CA ASP A 62 -3.14 10.86 -3.89
C ASP A 62 -2.46 9.70 -3.14
N ARG A 63 -1.12 9.75 -3.00
CA ARG A 63 -0.30 8.82 -2.22
C ARG A 63 -0.12 9.25 -0.78
N TYR A 64 -0.03 8.28 0.13
CA TYR A 64 0.22 8.56 1.54
C TYR A 64 0.83 7.36 2.29
N VAL A 65 1.35 7.63 3.49
CA VAL A 65 1.55 6.59 4.51
C VAL A 65 0.41 6.71 5.50
N GLU A 66 -0.40 5.67 5.61
CA GLU A 66 -1.47 5.59 6.60
C GLU A 66 -0.91 5.10 7.93
N ILE A 67 -1.01 5.94 8.95
CA ILE A 67 -0.57 5.65 10.31
C ILE A 67 -1.82 5.24 11.08
N LEU A 68 -1.95 3.99 11.50
CA LEU A 68 -3.22 3.49 12.03
C LEU A 68 -3.08 2.63 13.29
N THR A 69 -4.13 2.61 14.08
CA THR A 69 -4.27 1.75 15.25
C THR A 69 -5.72 1.37 15.51
N VAL A 70 -5.94 0.22 16.15
CA VAL A 70 -7.26 -0.21 16.64
C VAL A 70 -7.41 0.27 18.08
N VAL A 71 -8.39 1.14 18.32
CA VAL A 71 -8.63 1.73 19.66
C VAL A 71 -9.76 1.05 20.42
N ASP A 72 -10.71 0.44 19.69
CA ASP A 72 -11.80 -0.36 20.24
C ASP A 72 -11.95 -1.62 19.36
N PRO A 73 -11.38 -2.77 19.76
CA PRO A 73 -11.39 -3.99 18.97
C PRO A 73 -12.79 -4.54 18.70
N GLU A 74 -13.74 -4.38 19.64
CA GLU A 74 -15.10 -4.90 19.48
C GLU A 74 -15.86 -4.10 18.43
N THR A 75 -15.77 -2.77 18.50
CA THR A 75 -16.36 -1.89 17.47
C THR A 75 -15.65 -2.07 16.13
N TYR A 76 -14.31 -2.16 16.12
CA TYR A 76 -13.53 -2.33 14.90
C TYR A 76 -13.88 -3.62 14.17
N ALA A 77 -13.99 -4.75 14.88
CA ALA A 77 -14.33 -6.04 14.26
C ALA A 77 -15.69 -6.02 13.53
N LEU A 78 -16.62 -5.15 13.95
CA LEU A 78 -17.92 -4.95 13.33
C LEU A 78 -17.93 -3.89 12.22
N SER A 79 -16.85 -3.13 12.05
CA SER A 79 -16.71 -2.12 11.00
C SER A 79 -16.45 -2.75 9.62
N ALA A 80 -16.58 -1.96 8.55
CA ALA A 80 -16.17 -2.41 7.22
C ALA A 80 -14.66 -2.72 7.16
N PHE A 81 -13.85 -1.89 7.84
CA PHE A 81 -12.40 -2.04 7.90
C PHE A 81 -11.98 -3.30 8.63
N GLY A 82 -12.54 -3.56 9.82
CA GLY A 82 -12.21 -4.76 10.58
C GLY A 82 -12.63 -6.04 9.88
N ARG A 83 -13.73 -6.03 9.12
CA ARG A 83 -14.08 -7.16 8.24
C ARG A 83 -13.07 -7.36 7.11
N ALA A 84 -12.64 -6.29 6.45
CA ALA A 84 -11.65 -6.37 5.37
C ALA A 84 -10.29 -6.87 5.87
N THR A 85 -9.86 -6.41 7.05
CA THR A 85 -8.57 -6.79 7.64
C THR A 85 -8.65 -7.99 8.58
N ALA A 86 -9.78 -8.71 8.64
CA ALA A 86 -9.98 -9.79 9.63
C ALA A 86 -8.89 -10.86 9.54
N GLN A 87 -8.49 -11.23 8.33
CA GLN A 87 -7.40 -12.20 8.09
C GLN A 87 -6.01 -11.70 8.52
N TRP A 88 -5.86 -10.39 8.76
CA TRP A 88 -4.62 -9.78 9.23
C TRP A 88 -4.61 -9.53 10.73
N GLN A 89 -5.70 -9.81 11.46
CA GLN A 89 -5.83 -9.43 12.87
C GLN A 89 -4.67 -9.95 13.73
N ALA A 90 -4.30 -11.23 13.59
CA ALA A 90 -3.17 -11.80 14.33
C ALA A 90 -1.84 -11.09 14.03
N ARG A 91 -1.65 -10.57 12.82
CA ARG A 91 -0.47 -9.79 12.43
C ARG A 91 -0.53 -8.37 13.01
N ILE A 92 -1.70 -7.74 12.95
CA ILE A 92 -1.93 -6.42 13.56
C ILE A 92 -1.60 -6.50 15.06
N ASP A 93 -2.14 -7.50 15.76
CA ASP A 93 -1.87 -7.71 17.19
C ASP A 93 -0.37 -7.91 17.46
N ALA A 94 0.31 -8.72 16.64
CA ALA A 94 1.74 -8.95 16.77
C ALA A 94 2.58 -7.68 16.53
N LEU A 95 2.21 -6.84 15.56
CA LEU A 95 2.87 -5.57 15.31
C LEU A 95 2.67 -4.61 16.47
N LEU A 96 1.44 -4.46 16.97
CA LEU A 96 1.14 -3.60 18.11
C LEU A 96 1.88 -4.06 19.37
N ALA A 97 1.93 -5.36 19.63
CA ALA A 97 2.70 -5.93 20.73
C ALA A 97 4.22 -5.70 20.60
N ALA A 98 4.74 -5.58 19.38
CA ALA A 98 6.14 -5.27 19.09
C ALA A 98 6.46 -3.75 19.11
N GLY A 99 5.48 -2.89 19.38
CA GLY A 99 5.66 -1.43 19.38
C GLY A 99 5.35 -0.75 18.04
N GLY A 100 4.80 -1.48 17.08
CA GLY A 100 4.40 -1.02 15.75
C GLY A 100 5.16 -1.71 14.61
N GLY A 101 4.76 -1.38 13.39
CA GLY A 101 5.50 -1.71 12.18
C GLY A 101 4.63 -1.65 10.92
N PRO A 102 5.26 -1.71 9.73
CA PRO A 102 4.53 -1.70 8.48
C PRO A 102 3.72 -2.99 8.34
N LEU A 103 2.44 -2.84 8.02
CA LEU A 103 1.51 -3.95 7.86
C LEU A 103 1.48 -4.45 6.42
N ASN A 104 1.15 -3.57 5.49
CA ASN A 104 0.93 -3.89 4.08
C ASN A 104 0.95 -2.60 3.22
N PHE A 105 0.64 -2.72 1.93
CA PHE A 105 0.45 -1.58 1.03
C PHE A 105 -0.68 -1.82 0.02
N ALA A 106 -1.19 -0.72 -0.51
CA ALA A 106 -2.26 -0.69 -1.50
C ALA A 106 -1.71 -0.39 -2.90
N VAL A 107 -2.24 -1.10 -3.89
CA VAL A 107 -2.03 -0.80 -5.31
C VAL A 107 -3.33 -0.26 -5.88
N HIS A 108 -3.30 0.98 -6.34
CA HIS A 108 -4.43 1.56 -7.04
C HIS A 108 -4.61 0.91 -8.41
N VAL A 109 -5.84 0.54 -8.73
CA VAL A 109 -6.27 0.01 -10.02
C VAL A 109 -7.51 0.75 -10.52
N ALA A 110 -7.71 0.74 -11.84
CA ALA A 110 -8.85 1.42 -12.45
C ALA A 110 -10.18 0.72 -12.11
N ASP A 111 -10.17 -0.61 -12.03
CA ASP A 111 -11.35 -1.41 -11.68
C ASP A 111 -10.97 -2.61 -10.79
N SER A 112 -11.20 -2.46 -9.49
CA SER A 112 -11.05 -3.52 -8.49
C SER A 112 -11.84 -4.80 -8.83
N ALA A 113 -13.03 -4.70 -9.43
CA ALA A 113 -13.81 -5.89 -9.78
C ALA A 113 -13.16 -6.67 -10.93
N ALA A 114 -12.69 -5.96 -11.96
CA ALA A 114 -11.93 -6.55 -13.05
C ALA A 114 -10.59 -7.15 -12.56
N THR A 115 -9.92 -6.47 -11.63
CA THR A 115 -8.71 -6.96 -10.98
C THR A 115 -8.97 -8.24 -10.20
N ALA A 116 -10.02 -8.28 -9.36
CA ALA A 116 -10.39 -9.48 -8.61
C ALA A 116 -10.67 -10.67 -9.54
N GLU A 117 -11.40 -10.45 -10.63
CA GLU A 117 -11.67 -11.50 -11.62
C GLU A 117 -10.40 -11.99 -12.33
N ARG A 118 -9.48 -11.09 -12.67
CA ARG A 118 -8.16 -11.47 -13.22
C ARG A 118 -7.37 -12.33 -12.22
N LEU A 119 -7.34 -11.92 -10.95
CA LEU A 119 -6.61 -12.63 -9.90
C LEU A 119 -7.19 -14.02 -9.64
N ARG A 120 -8.52 -14.17 -9.59
CA ARG A 120 -9.18 -15.48 -9.47
C ARG A 120 -8.86 -16.40 -10.64
N ARG A 121 -8.88 -15.88 -11.88
CA ARG A 121 -8.49 -16.66 -13.08
C ARG A 121 -7.03 -17.08 -13.06
N ALA A 122 -6.17 -16.33 -12.38
CA ALA A 122 -4.77 -16.68 -12.13
C ALA A 122 -4.58 -17.62 -10.92
N GLY A 123 -5.67 -18.04 -10.25
CA GLY A 123 -5.64 -18.99 -9.14
C GLY A 123 -5.47 -18.36 -7.75
N HIS A 124 -5.59 -17.04 -7.62
CA HIS A 124 -5.54 -16.37 -6.32
C HIS A 124 -6.91 -16.34 -5.64
N GLY A 125 -6.93 -16.53 -4.32
CA GLY A 125 -8.10 -16.21 -3.49
C GLY A 125 -8.25 -14.70 -3.38
N THR A 126 -9.49 -14.21 -3.47
CA THR A 126 -9.80 -12.77 -3.35
C THR A 126 -11.08 -12.56 -2.56
N ASP A 127 -11.05 -11.62 -1.62
CA ASP A 127 -12.25 -11.06 -0.99
C ASP A 127 -12.41 -9.60 -1.42
N VAL A 128 -13.64 -9.18 -1.74
CA VAL A 128 -13.94 -7.83 -2.23
C VAL A 128 -14.78 -7.10 -1.18
N HIS A 129 -14.35 -5.89 -0.84
CA HIS A 129 -14.98 -5.06 0.19
C HIS A 129 -15.34 -3.70 -0.38
N ASP A 130 -16.58 -3.27 -0.14
CA ASP A 130 -17.07 -1.96 -0.56
C ASP A 130 -17.18 -1.03 0.65
N PHE A 131 -16.76 0.22 0.43
CA PHE A 131 -16.77 1.26 1.44
C PHE A 131 -17.42 2.53 0.91
N SER A 132 -18.09 3.27 1.80
CA SER A 132 -18.78 4.51 1.47
C SER A 132 -18.68 5.48 2.65
N PHE A 133 -18.19 6.68 2.38
CA PHE A 133 -17.97 7.76 3.33
C PHE A 133 -18.68 9.03 2.90
N LEU A 134 -18.90 9.92 3.87
CA LEU A 134 -19.44 11.26 3.63
C LEU A 134 -20.72 11.20 2.79
N GLU A 135 -21.66 10.33 3.19
CA GLU A 135 -22.94 10.11 2.51
C GLU A 135 -22.78 9.69 1.03
N GLY A 136 -21.71 8.94 0.73
CA GLY A 136 -21.43 8.44 -0.62
C GLY A 136 -20.61 9.38 -1.50
N ARG A 137 -20.16 10.53 -0.97
CA ARG A 137 -19.24 11.43 -1.71
C ARG A 137 -17.86 10.82 -1.91
N VAL A 138 -17.47 9.84 -1.11
CA VAL A 138 -16.30 9.00 -1.35
C VAL A 138 -16.72 7.55 -1.23
N THR A 139 -16.38 6.76 -2.23
CA THR A 139 -16.50 5.31 -2.18
C THR A 139 -15.18 4.70 -2.60
N PHE A 140 -14.85 3.54 -2.04
CA PHE A 140 -13.75 2.75 -2.55
C PHE A 140 -14.08 1.27 -2.45
N GLN A 141 -13.47 0.51 -3.36
CA GLN A 141 -13.57 -0.94 -3.38
C GLN A 141 -12.18 -1.53 -3.25
N GLU A 142 -12.01 -2.42 -2.27
CA GLU A 142 -10.76 -3.10 -2.00
C GLU A 142 -10.85 -4.58 -2.38
N VAL A 143 -9.77 -5.09 -2.95
CA VAL A 143 -9.58 -6.52 -3.23
C VAL A 143 -8.45 -7.03 -2.35
N MET A 144 -8.82 -7.84 -1.38
CA MET A 144 -7.90 -8.49 -0.46
C MET A 144 -7.49 -9.84 -1.02
N LEU A 145 -6.18 -10.12 -1.06
CA LEU A 145 -5.70 -11.47 -1.38
C LEU A 145 -5.93 -12.40 -0.18
N THR A 146 -6.39 -13.62 -0.46
CA THR A 146 -6.65 -14.63 0.57
C THR A 146 -5.93 -15.94 0.27
N GLY A 147 -5.68 -16.72 1.32
CA GLY A 147 -5.04 -18.03 1.24
C GLY A 147 -3.68 -18.10 1.94
N SER A 148 -3.28 -19.31 2.32
CA SER A 148 -2.07 -19.56 3.12
C SER A 148 -0.75 -19.34 2.39
N GLY A 149 -0.79 -19.21 1.06
CA GLY A 149 0.40 -18.93 0.23
C GLY A 149 0.62 -17.44 -0.06
N VAL A 150 -0.22 -16.55 0.48
CA VAL A 150 -0.08 -15.11 0.28
C VAL A 150 1.01 -14.56 1.22
N PRO A 151 2.08 -13.94 0.69
CA PRO A 151 3.12 -13.34 1.52
C PRO A 151 2.54 -12.29 2.47
N PRO A 152 3.10 -12.11 3.68
CA PRO A 152 2.56 -11.17 4.65
C PRO A 152 2.67 -9.69 4.23
N TRP A 153 3.54 -9.38 3.27
CA TRP A 153 3.68 -8.04 2.69
C TRP A 153 2.86 -7.85 1.41
N ALA A 154 2.15 -8.88 0.93
CA ALA A 154 1.46 -8.87 -0.35
C ALA A 154 0.37 -7.79 -0.40
N PRO A 155 0.27 -6.99 -1.48
CA PRO A 155 -0.63 -5.87 -1.51
C PRO A 155 -2.10 -6.29 -1.51
N PHE A 156 -2.94 -5.31 -1.21
CA PHE A 156 -4.33 -5.29 -1.64
C PHE A 156 -4.53 -4.27 -2.77
N PHE A 157 -5.62 -4.41 -3.52
CA PHE A 157 -5.92 -3.52 -4.64
C PHE A 157 -7.07 -2.61 -4.31
N ILE A 158 -7.01 -1.35 -4.74
CA ILE A 158 -8.02 -0.35 -4.42
C ILE A 158 -8.45 0.45 -5.65
N THR A 159 -9.74 0.70 -5.78
CA THR A 159 -10.30 1.72 -6.68
C THR A 159 -11.05 2.73 -5.83
N VAL A 160 -10.57 3.98 -5.83
CA VAL A 160 -11.22 5.10 -5.14
C VAL A 160 -12.05 5.90 -6.14
N ARG A 161 -13.31 6.17 -5.80
CA ARG A 161 -14.20 7.07 -6.52
C ARG A 161 -14.65 8.17 -5.57
N ALA A 162 -14.27 9.41 -5.87
CA ALA A 162 -14.65 10.58 -5.11
C ALA A 162 -15.44 11.55 -5.97
N ASP A 163 -16.38 12.25 -5.35
CA ASP A 163 -17.05 13.42 -5.91
C ASP A 163 -15.99 14.44 -6.35
N PRO A 164 -15.97 14.85 -7.64
CA PRO A 164 -15.02 15.85 -8.13
C PRO A 164 -15.03 17.16 -7.34
N ALA A 165 -16.17 17.55 -6.75
CA ALA A 165 -16.24 18.73 -5.89
C ALA A 165 -15.46 18.53 -4.58
N LEU A 166 -15.62 17.38 -3.94
CA LEU A 166 -14.88 17.05 -2.72
C LEU A 166 -13.37 16.96 -2.99
N ARG A 167 -12.96 16.44 -4.14
CA ARG A 167 -11.54 16.44 -4.54
C ARG A 167 -10.97 17.85 -4.58
N ARG A 168 -11.69 18.79 -5.19
CA ARG A 168 -11.28 20.22 -5.23
C ARG A 168 -11.27 20.86 -3.84
N GLU A 169 -12.23 20.54 -2.98
CA GLU A 169 -12.25 21.00 -1.58
C GLU A 169 -11.02 20.51 -0.81
N HIS A 170 -10.66 19.23 -0.96
CA HIS A 170 -9.47 18.66 -0.36
C HIS A 170 -8.18 19.31 -0.86
N GLU A 171 -8.04 19.50 -2.18
CA GLU A 171 -6.89 20.19 -2.77
C GLU A 171 -6.78 21.64 -2.24
N ALA A 172 -7.90 22.34 -2.09
CA ALA A 172 -7.94 23.70 -1.56
C ALA A 172 -7.68 23.79 -0.04
N SER A 173 -7.90 22.70 0.70
CA SER A 173 -7.77 22.69 2.17
C SER A 173 -6.33 22.73 2.68
N GLY A 174 -5.34 22.50 1.82
CA GLY A 174 -3.93 22.38 2.22
C GLY A 174 -3.63 21.12 3.05
N ARG A 175 -4.54 20.14 3.12
CA ARG A 175 -4.33 18.85 3.80
C ARG A 175 -3.28 17.95 3.13
N VAL A 176 -2.90 18.28 1.90
CA VAL A 176 -1.77 17.66 1.21
C VAL A 176 -0.55 18.52 1.53
N ASP A 177 0.31 18.01 2.42
CA ASP A 177 1.60 18.59 2.73
C ASP A 177 2.67 17.52 2.60
N ARG A 178 3.31 17.49 1.44
CA ARG A 178 4.41 16.58 1.15
C ARG A 178 5.63 16.87 2.04
N GLY A 179 5.83 18.12 2.44
CA GLY A 179 7.09 18.57 3.04
C GLY A 179 8.25 18.58 2.06
N ALA A 180 9.47 18.42 2.58
CA ALA A 180 10.72 18.54 1.82
C ALA A 180 11.14 17.24 1.09
N PHE A 181 10.45 16.14 1.34
CA PHE A 181 10.81 14.81 0.84
C PHE A 181 9.66 14.21 0.02
N ASP A 182 10.00 13.42 -1.00
CA ASP A 182 9.02 12.62 -1.74
C ASP A 182 9.22 11.13 -1.45
N LEU A 183 8.18 10.34 -1.66
CA LEU A 183 8.24 8.89 -1.55
C LEU A 183 8.90 8.31 -2.81
N ALA A 184 10.08 7.72 -2.64
CA ALA A 184 10.75 6.97 -3.70
C ALA A 184 10.24 5.53 -3.78
N GLY A 185 9.86 4.96 -2.64
CA GLY A 185 9.39 3.58 -2.55
C GLY A 185 9.51 3.00 -1.14
N PHE A 186 9.53 1.69 -1.05
CA PHE A 186 9.78 0.96 0.20
C PHE A 186 10.51 -0.34 -0.08
N LEU A 187 11.10 -0.91 0.96
CA LEU A 187 11.85 -2.15 0.92
C LEU A 187 11.08 -3.26 1.63
N VAL A 188 10.91 -4.36 0.92
CA VAL A 188 10.52 -5.68 1.42
C VAL A 188 11.78 -6.51 1.60
N GLU A 189 12.03 -6.95 2.82
CA GLU A 189 13.06 -7.94 3.11
C GLU A 189 12.44 -9.33 2.94
N THR A 190 13.05 -10.22 2.16
CA THR A 190 12.50 -11.56 1.88
C THR A 190 13.60 -12.58 1.55
N PRO A 191 13.40 -13.89 1.82
CA PRO A 191 14.40 -14.92 1.53
C PRO A 191 14.69 -15.10 0.02
N ASP A 192 13.74 -14.76 -0.85
CA ASP A 192 13.86 -14.86 -2.30
C ASP A 192 13.43 -13.54 -2.99
N PRO A 193 14.33 -12.55 -3.09
CA PRO A 193 14.00 -11.25 -3.67
C PRO A 193 13.53 -11.29 -5.12
N HIS A 194 14.13 -12.16 -5.94
CA HIS A 194 13.76 -12.30 -7.34
C HIS A 194 12.41 -12.97 -7.50
N GLY A 195 12.14 -14.04 -6.74
CA GLY A 195 10.85 -14.69 -6.72
C GLY A 195 9.74 -13.77 -6.24
N ALA A 196 9.98 -13.01 -5.17
CA ALA A 196 9.03 -12.04 -4.65
C ALA A 196 8.73 -10.90 -5.64
N ALA A 197 9.77 -10.35 -6.29
CA ALA A 197 9.61 -9.33 -7.33
C ALA A 197 8.85 -9.87 -8.54
N ALA A 198 9.20 -11.07 -9.03
CA ALA A 198 8.51 -11.70 -10.14
C ALA A 198 7.03 -12.01 -9.80
N TRP A 199 6.77 -12.46 -8.57
CA TRP A 199 5.42 -12.70 -8.07
C TRP A 199 4.59 -11.41 -8.04
N LEU A 200 5.12 -10.33 -7.46
CA LEU A 200 4.43 -9.03 -7.43
C LEU A 200 4.26 -8.45 -8.85
N GLY A 201 5.26 -8.61 -9.71
CA GLY A 201 5.18 -8.18 -11.11
C GLY A 201 4.12 -8.92 -11.90
N ALA A 202 3.97 -10.23 -11.71
CA ALA A 202 2.88 -11.01 -12.31
C ALA A 202 1.51 -10.63 -11.73
N LEU A 203 1.45 -10.43 -10.41
CA LEU A 203 0.24 -10.05 -9.70
C LEU A 203 -0.29 -8.69 -10.19
N THR A 204 0.58 -7.70 -10.35
CA THR A 204 0.22 -6.34 -10.79
C THR A 204 0.17 -6.21 -12.32
N GLY A 205 0.93 -7.04 -13.04
CA GLY A 205 1.20 -6.88 -14.46
C GLY A 205 2.23 -5.79 -14.78
N VAL A 206 2.93 -5.26 -13.76
CA VAL A 206 4.04 -4.32 -13.92
C VAL A 206 5.35 -5.12 -14.06
N PRO A 207 6.10 -4.97 -15.16
CA PRO A 207 7.36 -5.68 -15.33
C PRO A 207 8.38 -5.31 -14.25
N VAL A 208 9.10 -6.31 -13.75
CA VAL A 208 10.27 -6.10 -12.89
C VAL A 208 11.35 -5.32 -13.64
N ASP A 209 12.19 -4.62 -12.90
CA ASP A 209 13.34 -3.91 -13.46
C ASP A 209 14.41 -4.86 -14.03
N ALA A 210 15.44 -4.30 -14.67
CA ALA A 210 16.52 -5.09 -15.24
C ALA A 210 17.32 -5.89 -14.18
N GLY A 211 17.37 -5.40 -12.95
CA GLY A 211 17.95 -6.10 -11.81
C GLY A 211 17.09 -7.26 -11.30
N GLY A 212 15.82 -7.33 -11.68
CA GLY A 212 14.89 -8.38 -11.31
C GLY A 212 14.49 -8.39 -9.84
N THR A 213 14.68 -7.28 -9.12
CA THR A 213 14.38 -7.17 -7.67
C THR A 213 13.58 -5.92 -7.33
N VAL A 214 13.14 -5.16 -8.34
CA VAL A 214 12.31 -3.97 -8.14
C VAL A 214 11.08 -4.03 -9.02
N VAL A 215 9.90 -3.79 -8.44
CA VAL A 215 8.67 -3.54 -9.20
C VAL A 215 8.40 -2.02 -9.22
N PRO A 216 8.55 -1.36 -10.38
CA PRO A 216 8.48 0.09 -10.49
C PRO A 216 7.02 0.58 -10.61
N LEU A 217 6.23 0.42 -9.55
CA LEU A 217 4.90 1.03 -9.50
C LEU A 217 5.04 2.56 -9.57
N GLU A 218 4.19 3.20 -10.39
CA GLU A 218 4.11 4.66 -10.43
C GLU A 218 3.82 5.18 -9.01
N GLY A 219 4.53 6.22 -8.59
CA GLY A 219 4.34 6.81 -7.27
C GLY A 219 5.07 6.13 -6.11
N GLY A 220 5.66 4.95 -6.29
CA GLY A 220 6.43 4.31 -5.23
C GLY A 220 6.96 2.93 -5.63
N ARG A 221 8.29 2.79 -5.71
CA ARG A 221 8.92 1.54 -6.12
C ARG A 221 8.88 0.50 -4.99
N VAL A 222 8.63 -0.75 -5.32
CA VAL A 222 8.75 -1.86 -4.37
C VAL A 222 10.09 -2.54 -4.57
N HIS A 223 10.98 -2.37 -3.61
CA HIS A 223 12.32 -2.97 -3.62
C HIS A 223 12.32 -4.27 -2.82
N PHE A 224 12.91 -5.32 -3.35
CA PHE A 224 13.10 -6.58 -2.64
C PHE A 224 14.58 -6.77 -2.32
N ALA A 225 14.88 -7.01 -1.05
CA ALA A 225 16.24 -7.30 -0.58
C ALA A 225 16.28 -8.62 0.19
N ALA A 226 17.43 -9.29 0.12
CA ALA A 226 17.61 -10.57 0.78
C ALA A 226 17.59 -10.43 2.30
N GLY A 227 16.77 -11.23 2.98
CA GLY A 227 16.79 -11.37 4.43
C GLY A 227 15.64 -12.25 4.94
N PRO A 228 15.72 -12.72 6.19
CA PRO A 228 14.79 -13.72 6.71
C PRO A 228 13.43 -13.16 7.12
N ALA A 229 13.26 -11.84 7.17
CA ALA A 229 12.09 -11.24 7.84
C ALA A 229 10.76 -11.40 7.07
N ASP A 230 10.82 -11.61 5.75
CA ASP A 230 9.69 -11.69 4.83
C ASP A 230 8.61 -10.62 5.11
N ARG A 231 9.00 -9.34 5.14
CA ARG A 231 8.12 -8.22 5.50
C ARG A 231 8.63 -6.90 4.94
N ILE A 232 7.77 -5.89 4.92
CA ILE A 232 8.18 -4.49 4.70
C ILE A 232 9.06 -4.06 5.89
N THR A 233 10.15 -3.34 5.63
CA THR A 233 11.07 -2.89 6.69
C THR A 233 11.45 -1.43 6.61
N THR A 234 11.41 -0.84 5.42
CA THR A 234 11.99 0.49 5.19
C THR A 234 11.15 1.32 4.24
N LEU A 235 10.91 2.57 4.60
CA LEU A 235 10.41 3.64 3.74
C LEU A 235 11.60 4.36 3.09
N LEU A 236 11.57 4.49 1.76
CA LEU A 236 12.64 5.10 0.97
C LEU A 236 12.21 6.47 0.46
N LEU A 237 13.03 7.48 0.75
CA LEU A 237 12.72 8.88 0.47
C LEU A 237 13.62 9.47 -0.60
N ALA A 238 13.07 10.35 -1.43
CA ALA A 238 13.82 11.24 -2.30
C ALA A 238 13.85 12.66 -1.72
N GLY A 239 14.94 13.40 -1.94
CA GLY A 239 15.13 14.77 -1.45
C GLY A 239 16.57 15.02 -0.95
N ASP A 240 16.87 16.25 -0.55
CA ASP A 240 18.19 16.60 0.01
C ASP A 240 18.33 16.04 1.43
N ARG A 241 19.32 15.17 1.65
CA ARG A 241 19.64 14.55 2.95
C ARG A 241 18.40 14.05 3.72
N PRO A 242 17.69 13.03 3.20
CA PRO A 242 16.54 12.45 3.90
C PRO A 242 16.92 11.95 5.30
N PRO A 243 15.98 11.98 6.27
CA PRO A 243 16.25 11.52 7.63
C PRO A 243 16.70 10.06 7.61
N HIS A 244 17.56 9.69 8.56
CA HIS A 244 17.88 8.30 8.85
C HIS A 244 17.40 8.01 10.27
N THR A 245 16.21 7.42 10.38
CA THR A 245 15.53 7.18 11.66
C THR A 245 14.68 5.92 11.60
N GLU A 246 14.06 5.56 12.72
CA GLU A 246 13.06 4.52 12.81
C GLU A 246 11.84 5.08 13.55
N ILE A 247 10.66 4.87 13.00
CA ILE A 247 9.39 5.30 13.59
C ILE A 247 8.55 4.05 13.81
N ALA A 248 8.35 3.65 15.06
CA ALA A 248 7.53 2.50 15.45
C ALA A 248 7.80 1.23 14.60
N GLY A 249 9.07 0.83 14.45
CA GLY A 249 9.45 -0.37 13.70
C GLY A 249 9.57 -0.18 12.18
N LEU A 250 9.23 0.98 11.63
CA LEU A 250 9.47 1.34 10.22
C LEU A 250 10.73 2.20 10.09
N ARG A 251 11.76 1.67 9.44
CA ARG A 251 12.96 2.45 9.12
C ARG A 251 12.64 3.48 8.05
N VAL A 252 13.22 4.66 8.16
CA VAL A 252 13.07 5.75 7.19
C VAL A 252 14.47 6.20 6.79
N ARG A 253 14.76 6.16 5.48
CA ARG A 253 16.05 6.60 4.92
C ARG A 253 15.92 7.09 3.48
N GLY A 254 16.96 7.76 2.99
CA GLY A 254 17.05 8.13 1.58
C GLY A 254 17.17 6.90 0.68
N ALA A 255 16.55 6.96 -0.50
CA ALA A 255 16.84 6.03 -1.58
C ALA A 255 18.30 6.25 -2.02
N GLU A 256 19.10 5.18 -2.05
CA GLU A 256 20.43 5.26 -2.63
C GLU A 256 20.30 5.64 -4.10
N ALA A 257 21.10 6.62 -4.54
CA ALA A 257 21.14 6.98 -5.96
C ALA A 257 21.55 5.72 -6.76
N PRO A 258 20.94 5.46 -7.93
CA PRO A 258 21.45 4.39 -8.79
C PRO A 258 22.93 4.65 -9.07
N PRO A 259 23.78 3.61 -9.13
CA PRO A 259 25.17 3.80 -9.52
C PRO A 259 25.19 4.55 -10.85
N SER A 260 25.97 5.64 -10.92
CA SER A 260 26.21 6.31 -12.19
C SER A 260 26.86 5.32 -13.15
N PRO A 261 26.45 5.29 -14.44
CA PRO A 261 27.02 4.38 -15.43
C PRO A 261 28.53 4.57 -15.61
#